data_AF-A0A0S7XNV7-F1
#
_entry.id   AF-A0A0S7XNV7-F1
#
_cell.length_a   1.000
_cell.length_b   1.000
_cell.length_c   1.000
_cell.angle_alpha   90.00
_cell.angle_beta   90.00
_cell.angle_gamma   90.00
#
_symmetry.space_group_name_H-M   'P 1'
#
loop_
_entity.id
_entity.type
_entity.pdbx_description
1 polymer ?
#
loop_
_entity_poly.entity_id
_entity_poly.type
_entity_poly.pdbx_seq_one_letter_code
_entity_poly.pdbx_strand_id
1 'polypeptide(L)'
;MDLDVTFDATELGEEDKYGNIILTHNAPDKGTTIVPVHLTFLGPNYSVDPTELTIGVNEGEYSEDYLDVQNFGGTGVLSYKMTPSDPWLTADPDTADIAEEGYRTVTVTVDGTTLIYGDIEGYILVRTNDMAHAKDSIPVFVHVEPPPDIDAPTKVVIGVIPGCANVRSLRVSNLGSGHLGFATAVTQSPPKGRQADVLLVDDDNSAVYPADFADARGYFTAALDANGYTYDIFEVTVEGADGPDASTMASYPVVIWFTGEAWRYNQTLTPNDETNLATYLDGGGNLFLSSHDYFYDRYISVDPGYFSPGQFPYDYLGVTWTDQDVWWLTDPQTGTVAGMPGSVAEGMTFDLFDLYTEKDGLCIDEIQHMGTDLFQVTDPSPTGICACQYEVEGKGFKVVFTTVDFAGLIDGVSPSTRAELMASIMDWFLGVACPFTVTPEADTLDPESFEDLVLTFDGEAFEECVDETMTCYLLINSNDPDEPQKMVEVDMWSGRGDVLDPACLLDLGDVLFLINFVLKEGPAPDPMCMGDCNPPHDDLVDIEDVLYLIQHLYGGGMPPAVAPGIEQPPTTKQPLRPTPLERK
;
A
#
# COMPACT_ATOMS: atom_id res chain seq x y z
N MET A 1 -56.55 64.68 10.55
CA MET A 1 -55.65 64.16 11.59
C MET A 1 -55.35 62.76 11.15
N ASP A 2 -54.07 62.48 10.94
CA ASP A 2 -53.64 61.13 10.62
C ASP A 2 -53.54 60.37 11.94
N LEU A 3 -54.01 59.12 11.93
CA LEU A 3 -53.99 58.25 13.08
C LEU A 3 -52.88 57.23 12.84
N ASP A 4 -51.77 57.38 13.55
CA ASP A 4 -50.71 56.37 13.56
C ASP A 4 -51.15 55.23 14.48
N VAL A 5 -51.28 54.03 13.91
CA VAL A 5 -51.63 52.81 14.64
C VAL A 5 -50.38 51.96 14.72
N THR A 6 -49.93 51.69 15.95
CA THR A 6 -48.80 50.79 16.22
C THR A 6 -49.35 49.44 16.69
N PHE A 7 -48.89 48.38 16.05
CA PHE A 7 -49.19 47.01 16.47
C PHE A 7 -48.08 46.51 17.39
N ASP A 8 -48.46 46.01 18.56
CA ASP A 8 -47.55 45.36 19.50
C ASP A 8 -47.90 43.87 19.56
N ALA A 9 -47.00 43.03 19.04
CA ALA A 9 -47.18 41.59 18.96
C ALA A 9 -46.44 40.82 20.07
N THR A 10 -45.82 41.51 21.04
CA THR A 10 -44.91 40.88 22.02
C THR A 10 -45.55 39.83 22.94
N GLU A 11 -46.88 39.83 23.11
CA GLU A 11 -47.63 38.85 23.92
C GLU A 11 -48.75 38.12 23.14
N LEU A 12 -48.74 38.22 21.80
CA LEU A 12 -49.75 37.58 20.96
C LEU A 12 -49.26 36.20 20.50
N GLY A 13 -50.13 35.18 20.57
CA GLY A 13 -49.86 33.86 19.98
C GLY A 13 -49.86 33.88 18.44
N GLU A 14 -49.29 32.85 17.83
CA GLU A 14 -48.89 32.71 16.41
C GLU A 14 -50.03 32.57 15.37
N GLU A 15 -51.21 33.10 15.68
CA GLU A 15 -52.42 32.99 14.86
C GLU A 15 -52.93 34.38 14.45
N ASP A 16 -53.64 34.45 13.32
CA ASP A 16 -54.25 35.69 12.84
C ASP A 16 -55.09 36.38 13.92
N LYS A 17 -54.81 37.66 14.16
CA LYS A 17 -55.54 38.46 15.14
C LYS A 17 -56.46 39.44 14.43
N TYR A 18 -57.72 39.41 14.84
CA TYR A 18 -58.76 40.30 14.34
C TYR A 18 -59.15 41.27 15.45
N GLY A 19 -59.14 42.55 15.13
CA GLY A 19 -59.49 43.63 16.03
C GLY A 19 -60.35 44.67 15.34
N ASN A 20 -60.87 45.60 16.12
CA ASN A 20 -61.65 46.73 15.63
C ASN A 20 -61.14 48.01 16.28
N ILE A 21 -60.78 49.00 15.48
CA ILE A 21 -60.59 50.37 15.97
C ILE A 21 -61.96 51.02 16.03
N ILE A 22 -62.38 51.41 17.24
CA ILE A 22 -63.67 52.04 17.49
C ILE A 22 -63.45 53.55 17.59
N LEU A 23 -63.90 54.30 16.60
CA LEU A 23 -63.83 55.76 16.58
C LEU A 23 -65.11 56.35 17.16
N THR A 24 -64.99 56.98 18.33
CA THR A 24 -66.07 57.73 18.97
C THR A 24 -65.92 59.22 18.68
N HIS A 25 -67.01 59.87 18.28
CA HIS A 25 -67.03 61.30 17.96
C HIS A 25 -68.35 61.94 18.43
N ASN A 26 -68.35 63.27 18.58
CA ASN A 26 -69.48 64.03 19.13
C ASN A 26 -70.41 64.63 18.05
N ALA A 27 -70.45 64.01 16.86
CA ALA A 27 -71.31 64.50 15.77
C ALA A 27 -72.73 63.97 16.00
N PRO A 28 -73.74 64.85 16.14
CA PRO A 28 -75.05 64.50 16.70
C PRO A 28 -75.90 63.59 15.80
N ASP A 29 -75.48 63.38 14.55
CA ASP A 29 -76.19 62.66 13.49
C ASP A 29 -75.44 61.43 12.93
N LYS A 30 -74.28 61.07 13.51
CA LYS A 30 -73.51 59.89 13.08
C LYS A 30 -73.24 58.94 14.25
N GLY A 31 -73.43 57.65 14.00
CA GLY A 31 -73.08 56.58 14.94
C GLY A 31 -71.58 56.28 14.94
N THR A 32 -71.14 55.48 15.92
CA THR A 32 -69.74 55.03 16.05
C THR A 32 -69.23 54.42 14.74
N THR A 33 -68.04 54.85 14.31
CA THR A 33 -67.37 54.27 13.13
C THR A 33 -66.44 53.16 13.59
N ILE A 34 -66.56 51.98 12.98
CA ILE A 34 -65.70 50.82 13.27
C ILE A 34 -64.81 50.58 12.07
N VAL A 35 -63.50 50.52 12.30
CA VAL A 35 -62.51 50.13 11.30
C VAL A 35 -61.97 48.75 11.69
N PRO A 36 -62.26 47.69 10.93
CA PRO A 36 -61.70 46.37 11.20
C PRO A 36 -60.20 46.39 10.92
N VAL A 37 -59.46 45.67 11.74
CA VAL A 37 -58.01 45.55 11.64
C VAL A 37 -57.64 44.08 11.73
N HIS A 38 -56.75 43.64 10.86
CA HIS A 38 -56.28 42.27 10.76
C HIS A 38 -54.76 42.27 10.80
N LEU A 39 -54.20 41.53 11.75
CA LEU A 39 -52.77 41.28 11.89
C LEU A 39 -52.50 39.83 11.50
N THR A 40 -51.73 39.63 10.44
CA THR A 40 -51.28 38.31 9.98
C THR A 40 -49.93 37.99 10.62
N PHE A 41 -49.81 36.80 11.20
CA PHE A 41 -48.54 36.30 11.70
C PHE A 41 -47.80 35.61 10.56
N LEU A 42 -46.57 36.05 10.27
CA LEU A 42 -45.68 35.37 9.33
C LEU A 42 -44.82 34.41 10.17
N GLY A 43 -44.86 33.12 9.88
CA GLY A 43 -44.04 32.10 10.52
C GLY A 43 -42.85 31.69 9.66
N PRO A 44 -42.03 30.72 10.10
CA PRO A 44 -41.02 30.11 9.22
C PRO A 44 -41.70 29.48 8.00
N ASN A 45 -40.98 29.43 6.88
CA ASN A 45 -41.50 28.92 5.61
C ASN A 45 -40.65 27.73 5.16
N TYR A 46 -41.15 26.52 5.38
CA TYR A 46 -40.44 25.30 5.00
C TYR A 46 -40.53 25.05 3.49
N SER A 47 -39.40 24.79 2.87
CA SER A 47 -39.32 24.12 1.57
C SER A 47 -38.13 23.15 1.53
N VAL A 48 -38.19 22.18 0.63
CA VAL A 48 -37.13 21.20 0.39
C VAL A 48 -36.85 21.05 -1.09
N ASP A 49 -35.58 20.93 -1.47
CA ASP A 49 -35.13 20.74 -2.84
C ASP A 49 -33.97 19.72 -2.88
N PRO A 50 -34.06 18.62 -3.64
CA PRO A 50 -35.23 18.19 -4.41
C PRO A 50 -36.38 17.68 -3.51
N THR A 51 -37.59 17.63 -4.06
CA THR A 51 -38.78 17.11 -3.34
C THR A 51 -38.87 15.58 -3.35
N GLU A 52 -37.98 14.91 -4.08
CA GLU A 52 -37.83 13.46 -4.16
C GLU A 52 -36.37 13.12 -4.48
N LEU A 53 -35.91 11.93 -4.07
CA LEU A 53 -34.57 11.43 -4.40
C LEU A 53 -34.67 10.15 -5.23
N THR A 54 -33.75 9.97 -6.17
CA THR A 54 -33.56 8.71 -6.92
C THR A 54 -32.11 8.30 -6.81
N ILE A 55 -31.85 7.22 -6.09
CA ILE A 55 -30.50 6.80 -5.70
C ILE A 55 -30.22 5.41 -6.29
N GLY A 56 -29.12 5.27 -7.03
CA GLY A 56 -28.57 3.97 -7.40
C GLY A 56 -27.60 3.48 -6.33
N VAL A 57 -27.69 2.20 -5.96
CA VAL A 57 -26.75 1.55 -5.02
C VAL A 57 -26.45 0.13 -5.49
N ASN A 58 -25.21 -0.32 -5.36
CA ASN A 58 -24.88 -1.73 -5.59
C ASN A 58 -25.26 -2.56 -4.35
N GLU A 59 -25.69 -3.82 -4.55
CA GLU A 59 -25.86 -4.75 -3.44
C GLU A 59 -24.54 -4.86 -2.64
N GLY A 60 -24.61 -4.66 -1.31
CA GLY A 60 -23.41 -4.67 -0.45
C GLY A 60 -22.72 -3.31 -0.22
N GLU A 61 -23.13 -2.24 -0.91
CA GLU A 61 -22.52 -0.91 -0.80
C GLU A 61 -23.44 0.13 -0.12
N TYR A 62 -22.91 1.34 0.10
CA TYR A 62 -23.67 2.51 0.54
C TYR A 62 -23.68 3.55 -0.57
N SER A 63 -24.77 4.30 -0.69
CA SER A 63 -24.88 5.42 -1.64
C SER A 63 -25.47 6.63 -0.95
N GLU A 64 -25.04 7.82 -1.35
CA GLU A 64 -25.46 9.09 -0.75
C GLU A 64 -26.01 10.05 -1.80
N ASP A 65 -27.06 10.77 -1.42
CA ASP A 65 -27.56 11.92 -2.16
C ASP A 65 -27.96 13.03 -1.18
N TYR A 66 -28.28 14.21 -1.69
CA TYR A 66 -28.42 15.41 -0.88
C TYR A 66 -29.74 16.12 -1.14
N LEU A 67 -30.29 16.70 -0.08
CA LEU A 67 -31.39 17.65 -0.16
C LEU A 67 -31.11 18.88 0.68
N ASP A 68 -31.64 20.02 0.26
CA ASP A 68 -31.56 21.29 0.98
C ASP A 68 -32.92 21.61 1.61
N VAL A 69 -32.95 21.70 2.94
CA VAL A 69 -34.09 22.26 3.68
C VAL A 69 -33.91 23.78 3.77
N GLN A 70 -34.91 24.55 3.42
CA GLN A 70 -34.81 26.00 3.22
C GLN A 70 -35.87 26.75 4.04
N ASN A 71 -35.52 27.95 4.49
CA ASN A 71 -36.40 28.90 5.19
C ASN A 71 -36.47 30.25 4.45
N PHE A 72 -36.63 30.20 3.12
CA PHE A 72 -36.68 31.42 2.28
C PHE A 72 -38.05 32.08 2.36
N GLY A 73 -38.09 33.41 2.55
CA GLY A 73 -39.34 34.17 2.63
C GLY A 73 -40.19 33.95 3.89
N GLY A 74 -39.71 33.14 4.84
CA GLY A 74 -40.30 32.96 6.17
C GLY A 74 -39.73 33.96 7.18
N THR A 75 -40.42 34.13 8.31
CA THR A 75 -39.91 34.92 9.45
C THR A 75 -39.82 34.06 10.69
N GLY A 76 -38.75 34.21 11.47
CA GLY A 76 -38.39 33.30 12.57
C GLY A 76 -37.54 32.10 12.14
N VAL A 77 -37.13 31.32 13.13
CA VAL A 77 -36.29 30.12 12.95
C VAL A 77 -37.17 28.93 12.55
N LEU A 78 -36.83 28.29 11.44
CA LEU A 78 -37.40 27.01 11.02
C LEU A 78 -36.67 25.88 11.76
N SER A 79 -37.41 25.04 12.47
CA SER A 79 -36.90 23.83 13.11
C SER A 79 -37.54 22.61 12.45
N TYR A 80 -36.75 21.59 12.13
CA TYR A 80 -37.26 20.33 11.59
C TYR A 80 -36.75 19.09 12.33
N LYS A 81 -37.50 18.00 12.20
CA LYS A 81 -37.08 16.63 12.53
C LYS A 81 -37.39 15.70 11.36
N MET A 82 -36.39 15.02 10.85
CA MET A 82 -36.50 13.96 9.86
C MET A 82 -36.53 12.59 10.55
N THR A 83 -37.29 11.67 9.97
CA THR A 83 -37.38 10.28 10.42
C THR A 83 -37.50 9.38 9.18
N PRO A 84 -36.45 8.65 8.81
CA PRO A 84 -36.51 7.64 7.75
C PRO A 84 -37.57 6.58 8.06
N SER A 85 -38.28 6.10 7.04
CA SER A 85 -39.32 5.07 7.18
C SER A 85 -38.75 3.67 7.39
N ASP A 86 -37.52 3.45 6.90
CA ASP A 86 -36.92 2.11 6.79
C ASP A 86 -35.50 2.08 7.36
N PRO A 87 -35.03 0.92 7.86
CA PRO A 87 -33.71 0.79 8.49
C PRO A 87 -32.52 1.02 7.55
N TRP A 88 -32.71 0.79 6.25
CA TRP A 88 -31.68 0.97 5.22
C TRP A 88 -31.50 2.44 4.79
N LEU A 89 -32.30 3.36 5.34
CA LEU A 89 -32.27 4.77 4.98
C LEU A 89 -31.91 5.63 6.19
N THR A 90 -30.98 6.57 6.01
CA THR A 90 -30.61 7.54 7.04
C THR A 90 -30.58 8.95 6.47
N ALA A 91 -30.68 9.96 7.34
CA ALA A 91 -30.64 11.37 6.97
C ALA A 91 -29.89 12.16 8.06
N ASP A 92 -28.81 12.87 7.70
CA ASP A 92 -27.98 13.64 8.64
C ASP A 92 -27.68 15.05 8.09
N PRO A 93 -27.88 16.13 8.87
CA PRO A 93 -28.47 16.14 10.20
C PRO A 93 -29.97 15.88 10.17
N ASP A 94 -30.43 14.94 11.01
CA ASP A 94 -31.84 14.61 11.16
C ASP A 94 -32.66 15.70 11.87
N THR A 95 -31.99 16.70 12.44
CA THR A 95 -32.56 17.88 13.10
C THR A 95 -31.70 19.09 12.86
N ALA A 96 -32.32 20.23 12.58
CA ALA A 96 -31.62 21.51 12.62
C ALA A 96 -32.57 22.68 12.85
N ASP A 97 -31.98 23.78 13.31
CA ASP A 97 -32.55 25.11 13.32
C ASP A 97 -31.95 25.93 12.16
N ILE A 98 -32.81 26.53 11.34
CA ILE A 98 -32.46 27.30 10.15
C ILE A 98 -32.98 28.73 10.35
N ALA A 99 -32.05 29.68 10.36
CA ALA A 99 -32.37 31.10 10.47
C ALA A 99 -33.18 31.59 9.24
N GLU A 100 -33.76 32.78 9.35
CA GLU A 100 -34.43 33.45 8.24
C GLU A 100 -33.52 33.54 7.01
N GLU A 101 -34.08 33.28 5.83
CA GLU A 101 -33.36 33.26 4.55
C GLU A 101 -32.17 32.27 4.50
N GLY A 102 -32.16 31.29 5.41
CA GLY A 102 -31.14 30.24 5.48
C GLY A 102 -31.57 28.93 4.82
N TYR A 103 -30.60 28.03 4.66
CA TYR A 103 -30.83 26.65 4.27
C TYR A 103 -29.88 25.69 5.02
N ARG A 104 -30.18 24.40 4.96
CA ARG A 104 -29.35 23.33 5.51
C ARG A 104 -29.35 22.14 4.56
N THR A 105 -28.16 21.73 4.14
CA THR A 105 -27.97 20.50 3.38
C THR A 105 -28.05 19.30 4.33
N VAL A 106 -28.79 18.29 3.91
CA VAL A 106 -28.95 17.00 4.58
C VAL A 106 -28.41 15.93 3.65
N THR A 107 -27.47 15.13 4.15
CA THR A 107 -26.99 13.93 3.49
C THR A 107 -27.99 12.81 3.75
N VAL A 108 -28.46 12.17 2.69
CA VAL A 108 -29.33 10.99 2.73
C VAL A 108 -28.51 9.79 2.30
N THR A 109 -28.30 8.84 3.21
CA THR A 109 -27.50 7.63 2.95
C THR A 109 -28.41 6.42 2.85
N VAL A 110 -28.25 5.65 1.78
CA VAL A 110 -28.87 4.35 1.52
C VAL A 110 -27.85 3.25 1.83
N ASP A 111 -28.21 2.31 2.69
CA ASP A 111 -27.46 1.11 3.03
C ASP A 111 -27.96 -0.08 2.18
N GLY A 112 -27.21 -0.40 1.13
CA GLY A 112 -27.45 -1.52 0.22
C GLY A 112 -27.05 -2.88 0.78
N THR A 113 -26.43 -2.98 1.95
CA THR A 113 -25.89 -4.25 2.49
C THR A 113 -26.97 -5.26 2.88
N THR A 114 -28.21 -4.81 3.04
CA THR A 114 -29.36 -5.65 3.43
C THR A 114 -30.47 -5.67 2.38
N LEU A 115 -30.27 -4.98 1.26
CA LEU A 115 -31.25 -4.82 0.21
C LEU A 115 -31.08 -5.90 -0.87
N ILE A 116 -32.20 -6.35 -1.42
CA ILE A 116 -32.22 -7.26 -2.56
C ILE A 116 -32.28 -6.41 -3.83
N TYR A 117 -31.56 -6.82 -4.88
CA TYR A 117 -31.59 -6.16 -6.18
C TYR A 117 -32.99 -5.84 -6.72
N GLY A 118 -33.13 -4.71 -7.40
CA GLY A 118 -34.38 -4.19 -7.96
C GLY A 118 -34.79 -2.82 -7.42
N ASP A 119 -36.00 -2.37 -7.80
CA ASP A 119 -36.54 -1.08 -7.38
C ASP A 119 -37.25 -1.18 -6.02
N ILE A 120 -36.84 -0.34 -5.08
CA ILE A 120 -37.52 -0.16 -3.80
C ILE A 120 -37.85 1.31 -3.55
N GLU A 121 -38.79 1.55 -2.64
CA GLU A 121 -39.25 2.89 -2.27
C GLU A 121 -39.25 3.03 -0.75
N GLY A 122 -38.67 4.11 -0.25
CA GLY A 122 -38.72 4.54 1.13
C GLY A 122 -39.13 6.02 1.24
N TYR A 123 -39.25 6.51 2.46
CA TYR A 123 -39.66 7.88 2.73
C TYR A 123 -38.85 8.51 3.85
N ILE A 124 -38.55 9.80 3.73
CA ILE A 124 -38.12 10.63 4.84
C ILE A 124 -39.33 11.40 5.34
N LEU A 125 -39.80 11.08 6.55
CA LEU A 125 -40.92 11.76 7.19
C LEU A 125 -40.40 13.01 7.91
N VAL A 126 -40.89 14.17 7.51
CA VAL A 126 -40.45 15.46 8.07
C VAL A 126 -41.53 16.02 9.00
N ARG A 127 -41.12 16.53 10.16
CA ARG A 127 -41.94 17.39 11.02
C ARG A 127 -41.28 18.75 11.16
N THR A 128 -42.05 19.81 11.04
CA THR A 128 -41.54 21.18 11.11
C THR A 128 -42.39 22.05 12.04
N ASN A 129 -41.86 23.21 12.43
CA ASN A 129 -42.62 24.27 13.09
C ASN A 129 -43.28 25.27 12.11
N ASP A 130 -43.15 25.06 10.79
CA ASP A 130 -43.97 25.77 9.81
C ASP A 130 -45.40 25.20 9.87
N MET A 131 -46.35 26.00 10.36
CA MET A 131 -47.74 25.59 10.52
C MET A 131 -48.44 25.22 9.20
N ALA A 132 -48.00 25.76 8.06
CA ALA A 132 -48.54 25.40 6.75
C ALA A 132 -48.02 24.03 6.28
N HIS A 133 -46.80 23.66 6.69
CA HIS A 133 -46.12 22.42 6.33
C HIS A 133 -45.65 21.63 7.56
N ALA A 134 -46.52 21.52 8.57
CA ALA A 134 -46.17 20.90 9.86
C ALA A 134 -45.73 19.43 9.73
N LYS A 135 -46.10 18.80 8.61
CA LYS A 135 -45.62 17.48 8.19
C LYS A 135 -45.40 17.48 6.69
N ASP A 136 -44.35 16.79 6.28
CA ASP A 136 -44.04 16.50 4.89
C ASP A 136 -43.48 15.07 4.74
N SER A 137 -43.45 14.55 3.52
CA SER A 137 -42.89 13.24 3.21
C SER A 137 -42.13 13.29 1.88
N ILE A 138 -40.83 13.04 1.95
CA ILE A 138 -39.94 13.06 0.79
C ILE A 138 -39.75 11.61 0.34
N PRO A 139 -40.24 11.20 -0.84
CA PRO A 139 -40.02 9.86 -1.36
C PRO A 139 -38.56 9.69 -1.79
N VAL A 140 -38.02 8.50 -1.52
CA VAL A 140 -36.68 8.06 -1.92
C VAL A 140 -36.85 6.78 -2.73
N PHE A 141 -36.65 6.88 -4.03
CA PHE A 141 -36.64 5.75 -4.95
C PHE A 141 -35.21 5.20 -5.03
N VAL A 142 -35.04 3.91 -4.79
CA VAL A 142 -33.72 3.27 -4.85
C VAL A 142 -33.74 2.17 -5.90
N HIS A 143 -32.75 2.19 -6.79
CA HIS A 143 -32.45 1.07 -7.68
C HIS A 143 -31.24 0.33 -7.13
N VAL A 144 -31.44 -0.91 -6.69
CA VAL A 144 -30.35 -1.77 -6.22
C VAL A 144 -29.84 -2.57 -7.40
N GLU A 145 -28.61 -2.28 -7.86
CA GLU A 145 -27.96 -3.06 -8.91
C GLU A 145 -27.59 -4.45 -8.35
N PRO A 146 -27.80 -5.53 -9.12
CA PRO A 146 -27.31 -6.85 -8.73
C PRO A 146 -25.77 -6.86 -8.69
N PRO A 147 -25.13 -7.77 -7.95
CA PRO A 147 -23.68 -7.77 -7.81
C PRO A 147 -22.97 -8.06 -9.16
N PRO A 148 -21.80 -7.46 -9.41
CA PRO A 148 -20.90 -7.94 -10.45
C PRO A 148 -20.27 -9.28 -10.02
N ASP A 149 -19.69 -10.01 -10.96
CA ASP A 149 -18.98 -11.29 -10.71
C ASP A 149 -17.71 -11.29 -11.57
N ILE A 150 -16.55 -11.10 -10.94
CA ILE A 150 -15.26 -10.98 -11.64
C ILE A 150 -14.67 -12.35 -11.97
N ASP A 151 -14.33 -12.57 -13.25
CA ASP A 151 -13.55 -13.73 -13.68
C ASP A 151 -12.27 -13.30 -14.40
N ALA A 152 -11.15 -13.89 -13.99
CA ALA A 152 -9.85 -13.70 -14.60
C ALA A 152 -8.95 -14.93 -14.34
N PRO A 153 -7.96 -15.21 -15.20
CA PRO A 153 -6.98 -16.26 -14.97
C PRO A 153 -6.26 -16.09 -13.62
N THR A 154 -5.96 -17.19 -12.93
CA THR A 154 -5.22 -17.14 -11.67
C THR A 154 -3.71 -17.14 -11.84
N LYS A 155 -3.22 -17.51 -13.04
CA LYS A 155 -1.80 -17.61 -13.35
C LYS A 155 -1.50 -17.30 -14.82
N VAL A 156 -0.40 -16.60 -15.03
CA VAL A 156 0.24 -16.31 -16.32
C VAL A 156 1.69 -16.78 -16.21
N VAL A 157 2.16 -17.50 -17.23
CA VAL A 157 3.57 -17.86 -17.38
C VAL A 157 4.03 -17.26 -18.69
N ILE A 158 5.15 -16.54 -18.68
CA ILE A 158 5.65 -15.83 -19.86
C ILE A 158 7.18 -15.81 -19.93
N GLY A 159 7.71 -15.97 -21.14
CA GLY A 159 9.12 -15.71 -21.41
C GLY A 159 9.44 -14.22 -21.52
N VAL A 160 10.58 -13.81 -20.99
CA VAL A 160 11.07 -12.42 -20.99
C VAL A 160 12.52 -12.39 -21.43
N ILE A 161 12.73 -12.14 -22.71
CA ILE A 161 14.07 -12.09 -23.32
C ILE A 161 14.52 -10.61 -23.43
N PRO A 162 15.74 -10.25 -22.98
CA PRO A 162 16.31 -8.92 -23.18
C PRO A 162 16.30 -8.48 -24.65
N GLY A 163 15.99 -7.21 -24.90
CA GLY A 163 15.84 -6.67 -26.25
C GLY A 163 14.57 -7.10 -27.01
N CYS A 164 13.72 -7.97 -26.45
CA CYS A 164 12.47 -8.39 -27.09
C CYS A 164 11.24 -7.67 -26.53
N ALA A 165 10.32 -7.30 -27.43
CA ALA A 165 9.00 -6.82 -27.01
C ALA A 165 8.13 -8.01 -26.57
N ASN A 166 7.77 -8.02 -25.29
CA ASN A 166 6.96 -9.08 -24.69
C ASN A 166 5.66 -8.47 -24.18
N VAL A 167 4.54 -8.86 -24.79
CA VAL A 167 3.22 -8.36 -24.44
C VAL A 167 2.26 -9.54 -24.29
N ARG A 168 1.49 -9.56 -23.20
CA ARG A 168 0.49 -10.60 -22.94
C ARG A 168 -0.87 -9.99 -22.68
N SER A 169 -1.88 -10.48 -23.38
CA SER A 169 -3.27 -10.14 -23.07
C SER A 169 -3.86 -11.14 -22.08
N LEU A 170 -4.47 -10.63 -21.01
CA LEU A 170 -5.22 -11.37 -20.02
C LEU A 170 -6.67 -10.89 -20.03
N ARG A 171 -7.63 -11.81 -20.13
CA ARG A 171 -9.04 -11.46 -20.12
C ARG A 171 -9.55 -11.29 -18.70
N VAL A 172 -10.22 -10.17 -18.44
CA VAL A 172 -11.09 -9.94 -17.28
C VAL A 172 -12.52 -9.91 -17.78
N SER A 173 -13.41 -10.68 -17.16
CA SER A 173 -14.82 -10.77 -17.54
C SER A 173 -15.70 -10.40 -16.36
N ASN A 174 -16.83 -9.75 -16.66
CA ASN A 174 -17.93 -9.60 -15.74
C ASN A 174 -18.98 -10.67 -16.07
N LEU A 175 -19.06 -11.72 -15.26
CA LEU A 175 -20.06 -12.78 -15.37
C LEU A 175 -21.37 -12.40 -14.65
N GLY A 176 -21.35 -11.30 -13.91
CA GLY A 176 -22.44 -10.80 -13.10
C GLY A 176 -23.42 -9.94 -13.89
N SER A 177 -24.41 -9.42 -13.17
CA SER A 177 -25.49 -8.63 -13.79
C SER A 177 -25.45 -7.14 -13.43
N GLY A 178 -24.57 -6.74 -12.50
CA GLY A 178 -24.22 -5.34 -12.24
C GLY A 178 -22.95 -4.91 -12.96
N HIS A 179 -22.60 -3.63 -12.88
CA HIS A 179 -21.37 -3.12 -13.49
C HIS A 179 -20.15 -3.47 -12.63
N LEU A 180 -19.12 -4.04 -13.26
CA LEU A 180 -17.86 -4.39 -12.59
C LEU A 180 -16.86 -3.25 -12.78
N GLY A 181 -16.65 -2.45 -11.73
CA GLY A 181 -15.54 -1.51 -11.65
C GLY A 181 -14.29 -2.23 -11.14
N PHE A 182 -13.15 -2.02 -11.79
CA PHE A 182 -11.88 -2.59 -11.32
C PHE A 182 -10.70 -1.63 -11.51
N ALA A 183 -9.65 -1.83 -10.71
CA ALA A 183 -8.36 -1.16 -10.81
C ALA A 183 -7.22 -2.17 -10.63
N THR A 184 -6.14 -1.99 -11.38
CA THR A 184 -4.99 -2.90 -11.42
C THR A 184 -3.79 -2.35 -10.65
N ALA A 185 -3.02 -3.25 -10.04
CA ALA A 185 -1.74 -2.94 -9.42
C ALA A 185 -0.78 -4.12 -9.59
N VAL A 186 0.52 -3.85 -9.63
CA VAL A 186 1.56 -4.89 -9.75
C VAL A 186 2.42 -4.91 -8.50
N THR A 187 2.71 -6.09 -7.97
CA THR A 187 3.51 -6.29 -6.75
C THR A 187 4.34 -7.57 -6.80
N GLN A 188 5.49 -7.59 -6.15
CA GLN A 188 6.37 -8.78 -6.09
C GLN A 188 5.90 -9.82 -5.07
N SER A 189 5.04 -9.43 -4.14
CA SER A 189 4.50 -10.31 -3.12
C SER A 189 2.97 -10.24 -3.12
N PRO A 190 2.27 -11.34 -2.77
CA PRO A 190 0.82 -11.28 -2.59
C PRO A 190 0.52 -10.15 -1.60
N PRO A 191 -0.42 -9.24 -1.91
CA PRO A 191 -0.83 -8.22 -0.97
C PRO A 191 -1.40 -8.91 0.26
N LYS A 192 -0.67 -8.89 1.36
CA LYS A 192 -1.30 -8.92 2.67
C LYS A 192 -1.86 -7.51 2.84
N GLY A 193 -3.19 -7.36 2.92
CA GLY A 193 -3.93 -6.08 2.86
C GLY A 193 -3.13 -4.88 3.39
N ARG A 194 -2.41 -4.22 2.47
CA ARG A 194 -1.27 -3.36 2.81
C ARG A 194 -1.78 -2.09 3.48
N GLN A 195 -1.39 -1.88 4.72
CA GLN A 195 -1.63 -0.62 5.42
C GLN A 195 -0.55 0.42 5.06
N ALA A 196 0.72 0.00 4.98
CA ALA A 196 1.88 0.77 4.51
C ALA A 196 3.01 -0.18 4.02
N ASP A 197 4.13 0.36 3.54
CA ASP A 197 5.31 -0.45 3.17
C ASP A 197 6.02 -1.03 4.39
N VAL A 198 6.01 -0.33 5.53
CA VAL A 198 6.72 -0.74 6.74
C VAL A 198 5.85 -0.56 7.98
N LEU A 199 5.87 -1.53 8.88
CA LEU A 199 5.55 -1.29 10.29
C LEU A 199 6.85 -0.98 11.03
N LEU A 200 6.99 0.26 11.48
CA LEU A 200 8.13 0.72 12.26
C LEU A 200 7.79 0.58 13.75
N VAL A 201 8.37 -0.44 14.39
CA VAL A 201 8.18 -0.72 15.81
C VAL A 201 9.26 -0.01 16.60
N ASP A 202 8.83 0.97 17.38
CA ASP A 202 9.65 1.72 18.31
C ASP A 202 9.49 1.12 19.71
N ASP A 203 10.50 0.37 20.12
CA ASP A 203 10.61 -0.31 21.41
C ASP A 203 11.88 0.11 22.16
N ASP A 204 12.33 1.36 21.95
CA ASP A 204 13.56 1.87 22.53
C ASP A 204 13.44 2.35 23.99
N ASN A 205 12.26 2.17 24.59
CA ASN A 205 11.87 2.65 25.92
C ASN A 205 11.94 4.18 26.12
N SER A 206 12.27 4.99 25.11
CA SER A 206 12.31 6.45 25.19
C SER A 206 10.93 7.06 25.46
N ALA A 207 9.85 6.41 24.98
CA ALA A 207 8.47 6.77 25.29
C ALA A 207 8.12 6.59 26.78
N VAL A 208 8.67 5.54 27.40
CA VAL A 208 8.45 5.18 28.81
C VAL A 208 9.32 6.04 29.71
N TYR A 209 10.56 6.27 29.30
CA TYR A 209 11.63 6.86 30.10
C TYR A 209 12.38 7.97 29.32
N PRO A 210 11.71 9.06 28.92
CA PRO A 210 12.28 10.07 27.99
C PRO A 210 13.44 10.90 28.56
N ALA A 211 13.67 10.85 29.87
CA ALA A 211 14.80 11.50 30.52
C ALA A 211 16.01 10.57 30.67
N ASP A 212 15.81 9.30 30.37
CA ASP A 212 16.67 8.20 30.79
C ASP A 212 17.08 7.30 29.61
N PHE A 213 16.31 7.32 28.51
CA PHE A 213 16.54 6.58 27.27
C PHE A 213 16.49 7.55 26.07
N ALA A 214 17.46 7.43 25.16
CA ALA A 214 17.54 8.20 23.93
C ALA A 214 16.53 7.71 22.89
N ASP A 215 15.87 8.66 22.21
CA ASP A 215 14.91 8.37 21.15
C ASP A 215 15.62 8.13 19.81
N ALA A 216 15.59 6.88 19.34
CA ALA A 216 16.22 6.44 18.10
C ALA A 216 15.30 6.62 16.87
N ARG A 217 14.00 6.87 17.06
CA ARG A 217 12.98 6.91 15.98
C ARG A 217 13.36 7.82 14.83
N GLY A 218 13.91 8.99 15.15
CA GLY A 218 14.27 10.01 14.16
C GLY A 218 15.28 9.53 13.11
N TYR A 219 16.12 8.56 13.46
CA TYR A 219 17.14 8.02 12.55
C TYR A 219 16.54 7.06 11.52
N PHE A 220 15.56 6.25 11.94
CA PHE A 220 14.84 5.32 11.07
C PHE A 220 13.87 6.05 10.14
N THR A 221 13.04 6.96 10.68
CA THR A 221 12.07 7.72 9.88
C THR A 221 12.76 8.59 8.84
N ALA A 222 13.87 9.26 9.17
CA ALA A 222 14.65 10.03 8.20
C ALA A 222 15.17 9.18 7.04
N ALA A 223 15.58 7.92 7.30
CA ALA A 223 16.06 7.01 6.25
C ALA A 223 14.91 6.49 5.38
N LEU A 224 13.73 6.20 5.97
CA LEU A 224 12.54 5.81 5.22
C LEU A 224 12.00 6.96 4.37
N ASP A 225 11.89 8.16 4.95
CA ASP A 225 11.43 9.38 4.28
C ASP A 225 12.34 9.76 3.10
N ALA A 226 13.66 9.63 3.26
CA ALA A 226 14.63 9.94 2.21
C ALA A 226 14.46 9.06 0.96
N ASN A 227 13.89 7.86 1.12
CA ASN A 227 13.66 6.89 0.04
C ASN A 227 12.18 6.81 -0.39
N GLY A 228 11.29 7.56 0.26
CA GLY A 228 9.87 7.62 -0.10
C GLY A 228 9.04 6.39 0.31
N TYR A 229 9.51 5.59 1.27
CA TYR A 229 8.72 4.47 1.79
C TYR A 229 7.62 4.96 2.73
N THR A 230 6.44 4.38 2.62
CA THR A 230 5.34 4.62 3.57
C THR A 230 5.48 3.75 4.81
N TYR A 231 5.13 4.26 5.97
CA TYR A 231 5.21 3.49 7.21
C TYR A 231 4.17 3.91 8.24
N ASP A 232 3.74 2.94 9.04
CA ASP A 232 3.01 3.16 10.28
C ASP A 232 3.95 2.96 11.47
N ILE A 233 3.75 3.72 12.53
CA ILE A 233 4.56 3.63 13.76
C ILE A 233 3.76 2.87 14.82
N PHE A 234 4.39 1.85 15.40
CA PHE A 234 3.93 1.21 16.62
C PHE A 234 4.88 1.56 17.76
N GLU A 235 4.43 2.38 18.71
CA GLU A 235 5.23 2.82 19.86
C GLU A 235 4.88 2.01 21.11
N VAL A 236 5.88 1.33 21.69
CA VAL A 236 5.73 0.61 22.96
C VAL A 236 5.81 1.61 24.11
N THR A 237 4.66 1.90 24.72
CA THR A 237 4.52 2.97 25.74
C THR A 237 4.53 2.47 27.18
N VAL A 238 4.76 1.18 27.39
CA VAL A 238 4.76 0.55 28.72
C VAL A 238 5.98 -0.38 28.82
N GLU A 239 6.79 -0.21 29.88
CA GLU A 239 7.98 -1.03 30.15
C GLU A 239 7.65 -2.54 30.11
N GLY A 240 8.36 -3.27 29.25
CA GLY A 240 8.23 -4.73 29.12
C GLY A 240 6.85 -5.21 28.65
N ALA A 241 6.06 -4.33 28.02
CA ALA A 241 4.87 -4.74 27.28
C ALA A 241 5.26 -5.36 25.94
N ASP A 242 4.37 -6.19 25.41
CA ASP A 242 4.55 -6.76 24.08
C ASP A 242 4.40 -5.66 23.00
N GLY A 243 5.14 -5.81 21.91
CA GLY A 243 4.94 -5.05 20.68
C GLY A 243 3.70 -5.52 19.89
N PRO A 244 3.64 -5.26 18.57
CA PRO A 244 2.48 -5.64 17.76
C PRO A 244 2.28 -7.16 17.72
N ASP A 245 1.02 -7.59 17.69
CA ASP A 245 0.72 -9.00 17.50
C ASP A 245 0.99 -9.48 16.06
N ALA A 246 1.07 -10.80 15.88
CA ALA A 246 1.36 -11.38 14.57
C ALA A 246 0.33 -11.01 13.49
N SER A 247 -0.93 -10.78 13.87
CA SER A 247 -1.97 -10.39 12.91
C SER A 247 -1.81 -8.97 12.41
N THR A 248 -1.36 -8.07 13.30
CA THR A 248 -1.02 -6.69 12.97
C THR A 248 0.20 -6.65 12.08
N MET A 249 1.27 -7.36 12.43
CA MET A 249 2.48 -7.43 11.60
C MET A 249 2.20 -8.05 10.23
N ALA A 250 1.29 -9.03 10.15
CA ALA A 250 0.92 -9.64 8.88
C ALA A 250 0.34 -8.65 7.86
N SER A 251 -0.15 -7.47 8.25
CA SER A 251 -0.61 -6.44 7.31
C SER A 251 0.52 -5.66 6.62
N TYR A 252 1.78 -5.96 6.94
CA TYR A 252 2.95 -5.25 6.41
C TYR A 252 3.94 -6.21 5.75
N PRO A 253 4.51 -5.83 4.59
CA PRO A 253 5.51 -6.65 3.91
C PRO A 253 6.86 -6.64 4.65
N VAL A 254 7.13 -5.58 5.42
CA VAL A 254 8.36 -5.42 6.22
C VAL A 254 7.99 -4.90 7.61
N VAL A 255 8.59 -5.50 8.63
CA VAL A 255 8.63 -4.97 10.00
C VAL A 255 10.06 -4.50 10.26
N ILE A 256 10.21 -3.25 10.67
CA ILE A 256 11.48 -2.72 11.19
C ILE A 256 11.29 -2.54 12.69
N TRP A 257 12.08 -3.23 13.51
CA TRP A 257 11.99 -3.18 14.97
C TRP A 257 13.32 -2.72 15.54
N PHE A 258 13.28 -1.67 16.35
CA PHE A 258 14.47 -1.19 17.07
C PHE A 258 14.19 -1.06 18.56
N THR A 259 15.18 -1.41 19.36
CA THR A 259 15.06 -1.49 20.83
C THR A 259 15.93 -0.48 21.56
N GLY A 260 16.66 0.37 20.81
CA GLY A 260 17.62 1.33 21.36
C GLY A 260 18.54 0.71 22.41
N GLU A 261 18.73 1.44 23.51
CA GLU A 261 19.57 1.04 24.67
C GLU A 261 18.85 0.18 25.73
N ALA A 262 17.80 -0.53 25.35
CA ALA A 262 17.17 -1.52 26.23
C ALA A 262 18.10 -2.72 26.47
N TRP A 263 18.29 -3.12 27.74
CA TRP A 263 19.22 -4.22 28.09
C TRP A 263 18.74 -5.15 29.21
N ARG A 264 17.52 -4.96 29.76
CA ARG A 264 17.05 -5.79 30.89
C ARG A 264 15.56 -5.98 30.95
N TYR A 265 15.15 -7.02 31.70
CA TYR A 265 13.76 -7.28 32.06
C TYR A 265 12.83 -7.52 30.86
N ASN A 266 13.36 -8.01 29.75
CA ASN A 266 12.66 -8.13 28.46
C ASN A 266 12.19 -6.77 27.93
N GLN A 267 13.02 -5.75 28.10
CA GLN A 267 12.83 -4.43 27.51
C GLN A 267 13.19 -4.43 26.01
N THR A 268 13.98 -5.39 25.52
CA THR A 268 14.29 -5.48 24.08
C THR A 268 13.20 -6.21 23.29
N LEU A 269 12.88 -7.44 23.69
CA LEU A 269 11.83 -8.26 23.08
C LEU A 269 11.26 -9.17 24.14
N THR A 270 9.96 -9.19 24.36
CA THR A 270 9.35 -10.17 25.27
C THR A 270 9.36 -11.58 24.67
N PRO A 271 9.16 -12.64 25.49
CA PRO A 271 8.90 -13.98 24.96
C PRO A 271 7.68 -14.06 24.03
N ASN A 272 6.71 -13.16 24.20
CA ASN A 272 5.55 -13.09 23.32
C ASN A 272 5.91 -12.40 22.00
N ASP A 273 6.77 -11.38 22.02
CA ASP A 273 7.29 -10.76 20.79
C ASP A 273 8.04 -11.77 19.93
N GLU A 274 8.93 -12.58 20.52
CA GLU A 274 9.60 -13.67 19.79
C GLU A 274 8.60 -14.65 19.18
N THR A 275 7.49 -14.95 19.88
CA THR A 275 6.44 -15.84 19.38
C THR A 275 5.65 -15.20 18.22
N ASN A 276 5.36 -13.90 18.31
CA ASN A 276 4.64 -13.15 17.30
C ASN A 276 5.50 -12.94 16.05
N LEU A 277 6.77 -12.56 16.22
CA LEU A 277 7.76 -12.43 15.15
C LEU A 277 7.98 -13.76 14.43
N ALA A 278 8.11 -14.87 15.19
CA ALA A 278 8.20 -16.20 14.62
C ALA A 278 6.99 -16.52 13.72
N THR A 279 5.77 -16.22 14.20
CA THR A 279 4.53 -16.42 13.43
C THR A 279 4.48 -15.54 12.17
N TYR A 280 4.91 -14.28 12.29
CA TYR A 280 4.99 -13.34 11.18
C TYR A 280 5.98 -13.82 10.09
N LEU A 281 7.17 -14.25 10.50
CA LEU A 281 8.21 -14.76 9.61
C LEU A 281 7.82 -16.10 8.99
N ASP A 282 7.22 -17.04 9.74
CA ASP A 282 6.66 -18.28 9.17
C ASP A 282 5.54 -18.00 8.14
N GLY A 283 4.88 -16.84 8.26
CA GLY A 283 3.94 -16.33 7.26
C GLY A 283 4.59 -15.64 6.06
N GLY A 284 5.93 -15.69 5.91
CA GLY A 284 6.69 -15.04 4.85
C GLY A 284 6.83 -13.52 5.01
N GLY A 285 6.89 -13.03 6.25
CA GLY A 285 7.21 -11.63 6.56
C GLY A 285 8.70 -11.33 6.40
N ASN A 286 9.09 -10.05 6.43
CA ASN A 286 10.48 -9.63 6.43
C ASN A 286 10.78 -8.78 7.66
N LEU A 287 11.91 -9.00 8.32
CA LEU A 287 12.27 -8.31 9.57
C LEU A 287 13.63 -7.64 9.48
N PHE A 288 13.70 -6.34 9.74
CA PHE A 288 14.93 -5.68 10.15
C PHE A 288 14.90 -5.44 11.65
N LEU A 289 15.74 -6.16 12.40
CA LEU A 289 15.88 -6.03 13.85
C LEU A 289 17.22 -5.33 14.17
N SER A 290 17.13 -4.10 14.69
CA SER A 290 18.26 -3.32 15.22
C SER A 290 18.21 -3.35 16.74
N SER A 291 19.01 -4.22 17.36
CA SER A 291 18.94 -4.45 18.80
C SER A 291 20.27 -4.91 19.34
N HIS A 292 21.03 -3.96 19.91
CA HIS A 292 22.40 -4.21 20.32
C HIS A 292 22.54 -5.06 21.60
N ASP A 293 21.62 -4.93 22.54
CA ASP A 293 21.64 -5.62 23.84
C ASP A 293 20.59 -6.74 23.97
N TYR A 294 20.01 -7.18 22.84
CA TYR A 294 18.99 -8.23 22.80
C TYR A 294 19.43 -9.52 23.50
N PHE A 295 20.66 -9.96 23.23
CA PHE A 295 21.17 -11.20 23.80
C PHE A 295 21.48 -11.05 25.29
N TYR A 296 21.95 -9.88 25.73
CA TYR A 296 22.18 -9.60 27.14
C TYR A 296 20.87 -9.65 27.92
N ASP A 297 19.81 -9.03 27.39
CA ASP A 297 18.49 -9.02 28.03
C ASP A 297 17.85 -10.42 28.04
N ARG A 298 17.75 -11.06 26.87
CA ARG A 298 16.91 -12.26 26.68
C ARG A 298 17.64 -13.58 26.87
N TYR A 299 18.96 -13.56 26.72
CA TYR A 299 19.79 -14.74 26.63
C TYR A 299 21.05 -14.67 27.49
N ILE A 300 21.07 -13.86 28.57
CA ILE A 300 22.21 -13.67 29.49
C ILE A 300 22.94 -14.96 29.95
N SER A 301 22.25 -16.11 29.93
CA SER A 301 22.86 -17.40 30.26
C SER A 301 23.86 -17.94 29.22
N VAL A 302 23.92 -17.35 28.02
CA VAL A 302 24.79 -17.75 26.92
C VAL A 302 25.79 -16.64 26.57
N ASP A 303 26.79 -16.45 27.43
CA ASP A 303 27.86 -15.46 27.21
C ASP A 303 29.27 -15.98 27.60
N PRO A 304 30.21 -16.08 26.63
CA PRO A 304 29.93 -16.36 25.22
C PRO A 304 29.26 -17.73 25.09
N GLY A 305 28.33 -17.90 24.16
CA GLY A 305 27.54 -19.12 24.10
C GLY A 305 26.89 -19.42 22.76
N TYR A 306 26.45 -20.68 22.63
CA TYR A 306 25.80 -21.18 21.43
C TYR A 306 24.29 -21.19 21.59
N PHE A 307 23.59 -20.81 20.52
CA PHE A 307 22.16 -21.05 20.38
C PHE A 307 21.91 -22.43 19.78
N SER A 308 20.75 -23.00 20.08
CA SER A 308 20.32 -24.33 19.62
C SER A 308 18.98 -24.23 18.87
N PRO A 309 18.68 -25.19 17.96
CA PRO A 309 17.37 -25.29 17.33
C PRO A 309 16.23 -25.25 18.36
N GLY A 310 15.17 -24.50 18.06
CA GLY A 310 14.06 -24.21 18.97
C GLY A 310 14.20 -22.88 19.73
N GLN A 311 15.32 -22.17 19.59
CA GLN A 311 15.50 -20.81 20.11
C GLN A 311 15.36 -19.80 18.98
N PHE A 312 14.71 -18.66 19.26
CA PHE A 312 14.43 -17.64 18.25
C PHE A 312 15.69 -17.13 17.52
N PRO A 313 16.82 -16.81 18.20
CA PRO A 313 18.07 -16.44 17.53
C PRO A 313 18.54 -17.46 16.49
N TYR A 314 18.42 -18.75 16.80
CA TYR A 314 18.86 -19.82 15.92
C TYR A 314 17.91 -20.01 14.73
N ASP A 315 16.61 -20.08 14.99
CA ASP A 315 15.62 -20.50 13.99
C ASP A 315 15.22 -19.39 13.02
N TYR A 316 15.26 -18.13 13.47
CA TYR A 316 14.74 -16.96 12.74
C TYR A 316 15.79 -15.89 12.43
N LEU A 317 16.75 -15.62 13.34
CA LEU A 317 17.84 -14.67 13.05
C LEU A 317 19.04 -15.36 12.37
N GLY A 318 19.08 -16.69 12.37
CA GLY A 318 20.19 -17.48 11.85
C GLY A 318 21.46 -17.41 12.71
N VAL A 319 21.39 -16.83 13.91
CA VAL A 319 22.52 -16.66 14.83
C VAL A 319 22.73 -17.94 15.63
N THR A 320 23.95 -18.46 15.57
CA THR A 320 24.34 -19.74 16.17
C THR A 320 25.21 -19.58 17.41
N TRP A 321 25.85 -18.43 17.57
CA TRP A 321 26.73 -18.11 18.68
C TRP A 321 26.86 -16.60 18.86
N THR A 322 27.10 -16.17 20.09
CA THR A 322 27.42 -14.78 20.43
C THR A 322 28.48 -14.68 21.54
N ASP A 323 29.23 -13.58 21.55
CA ASP A 323 30.05 -13.06 22.65
C ASP A 323 29.60 -11.62 22.89
N GLN A 324 29.23 -11.33 24.14
CA GLN A 324 28.55 -10.09 24.48
C GLN A 324 29.54 -8.96 24.75
N ASP A 325 29.15 -7.72 24.51
CA ASP A 325 29.91 -6.52 24.86
C ASP A 325 31.36 -6.52 24.32
N VAL A 326 31.61 -7.18 23.18
CA VAL A 326 32.97 -7.33 22.62
C VAL A 326 33.54 -5.96 22.27
N TRP A 327 32.70 -5.07 21.75
CA TRP A 327 33.04 -3.67 21.56
C TRP A 327 32.09 -2.78 22.34
N TRP A 328 32.63 -2.11 23.35
CA TRP A 328 31.90 -1.13 24.14
C TRP A 328 32.39 0.28 23.81
N LEU A 329 31.59 1.02 23.03
CA LEU A 329 31.91 2.40 22.64
C LEU A 329 31.22 3.39 23.58
N THR A 330 31.99 4.30 24.16
CA THR A 330 31.51 5.37 25.05
C THR A 330 32.14 6.71 24.64
N ASP A 331 31.42 7.83 24.74
CA ASP A 331 31.98 9.16 24.41
C ASP A 331 33.33 9.42 25.15
N PRO A 332 34.44 9.80 24.47
CA PRO A 332 34.57 10.22 23.06
C PRO A 332 35.09 9.14 22.10
N GLN A 333 35.05 7.87 22.48
CA GLN A 333 35.52 6.77 21.65
C GLN A 333 34.50 6.44 20.56
N THR A 334 34.90 6.66 19.31
CA THR A 334 34.17 6.25 18.10
C THR A 334 34.70 4.89 17.61
N GLY A 335 33.90 4.19 16.81
CA GLY A 335 34.29 2.95 16.14
C GLY A 335 34.02 3.02 14.63
N THR A 336 34.31 1.94 13.90
CA THR A 336 34.02 1.85 12.47
C THR A 336 33.56 0.43 12.12
N VAL A 337 32.47 0.32 11.37
CA VAL A 337 32.01 -0.93 10.76
C VAL A 337 32.13 -0.86 9.25
N ALA A 338 32.50 -1.99 8.63
CA ALA A 338 32.54 -2.15 7.19
C ALA A 338 31.50 -3.18 6.74
N GLY A 339 30.80 -2.86 5.66
CA GLY A 339 29.87 -3.78 5.04
C GLY A 339 30.59 -4.88 4.25
N MET A 340 30.05 -6.10 4.33
CA MET A 340 30.74 -7.29 3.84
C MET A 340 30.33 -7.65 2.40
N PRO A 341 31.21 -8.27 1.60
CA PRO A 341 30.90 -8.65 0.22
C PRO A 341 29.70 -9.61 0.11
N GLY A 342 28.83 -9.38 -0.87
CA GLY A 342 27.60 -10.14 -1.10
C GLY A 342 26.44 -9.75 -0.18
N SER A 343 26.61 -8.74 0.67
CA SER A 343 25.56 -8.26 1.57
C SER A 343 24.90 -6.98 1.06
N VAL A 344 23.76 -6.62 1.65
CA VAL A 344 23.08 -5.33 1.43
C VAL A 344 23.87 -4.12 1.95
N ALA A 345 25.00 -4.34 2.61
CA ALA A 345 25.93 -3.27 2.99
C ALA A 345 27.23 -3.28 2.16
N GLU A 346 27.34 -4.10 1.11
CA GLU A 346 28.58 -4.24 0.34
C GLU A 346 29.12 -2.87 -0.13
N GLY A 347 30.39 -2.59 0.18
CA GLY A 347 31.05 -1.34 -0.20
C GLY A 347 30.72 -0.14 0.69
N MET A 348 29.87 -0.31 1.71
CA MET A 348 29.59 0.73 2.71
C MET A 348 30.57 0.68 3.89
N THR A 349 30.85 1.83 4.50
CA THR A 349 31.65 1.93 5.71
C THR A 349 31.11 3.06 6.58
N PHE A 350 30.77 2.75 7.83
CA PHE A 350 30.18 3.70 8.75
C PHE A 350 31.13 3.92 9.93
N ASP A 351 31.41 5.19 10.22
CA ASP A 351 31.87 5.56 11.55
C ASP A 351 30.70 5.41 12.53
N LEU A 352 31.02 5.10 13.78
CA LEU A 352 30.05 4.88 14.85
C LEU A 352 30.14 5.98 15.88
N PHE A 353 28.99 6.42 16.36
CA PHE A 353 28.90 7.25 17.56
C PHE A 353 28.02 6.56 18.60
N ASP A 354 28.38 6.78 19.86
CA ASP A 354 27.54 6.46 20.99
C ASP A 354 26.42 7.50 21.08
N LEU A 355 25.17 7.10 20.84
CA LEU A 355 24.00 7.97 20.99
C LEU A 355 23.43 7.94 22.43
N TYR A 356 24.01 7.09 23.29
CA TYR A 356 23.56 6.68 24.62
C TYR A 356 24.46 7.22 25.76
N THR A 357 25.27 8.24 25.44
CA THR A 357 26.44 8.78 26.17
C THR A 357 26.34 9.05 27.68
N GLU A 358 25.16 8.94 28.31
CA GLU A 358 24.99 9.18 29.75
C GLU A 358 24.91 7.91 30.61
N LYS A 359 24.78 6.71 30.03
CA LYS A 359 24.59 5.48 30.82
C LYS A 359 25.36 4.26 30.33
N ASP A 360 25.01 3.76 29.16
CA ASP A 360 25.29 2.36 28.83
C ASP A 360 26.19 2.21 27.60
N GLY A 361 26.30 3.25 26.75
CA GLY A 361 27.19 3.23 25.57
C GLY A 361 26.66 2.33 24.45
N LEU A 362 27.43 2.18 23.38
CA LEU A 362 27.12 1.23 22.32
C LEU A 362 27.82 -0.11 22.63
N CYS A 363 27.09 -1.03 23.23
CA CYS A 363 27.50 -2.40 23.51
C CYS A 363 27.24 -3.28 22.29
N ILE A 364 28.29 -3.57 21.52
CA ILE A 364 28.19 -4.35 20.27
C ILE A 364 28.67 -5.77 20.55
N ASP A 365 27.80 -6.72 20.25
CA ASP A 365 28.09 -8.15 20.35
C ASP A 365 28.78 -8.68 19.10
N GLU A 366 29.66 -9.67 19.27
CA GLU A 366 30.13 -10.50 18.18
C GLU A 366 29.18 -11.68 17.96
N ILE A 367 28.92 -12.04 16.71
CA ILE A 367 28.03 -13.15 16.35
C ILE A 367 28.68 -14.12 15.35
N GLN A 368 28.24 -15.38 15.38
CA GLN A 368 28.38 -16.32 14.26
C GLN A 368 27.00 -16.76 13.81
N HIS A 369 26.79 -16.87 12.50
CA HIS A 369 25.47 -17.14 11.92
C HIS A 369 25.53 -18.08 10.72
N MET A 370 24.35 -18.45 10.23
CA MET A 370 24.15 -19.27 9.02
C MET A 370 23.87 -18.43 7.76
N GLY A 371 23.66 -17.12 7.90
CA GLY A 371 23.41 -16.19 6.80
C GLY A 371 24.67 -15.60 6.18
N THR A 372 24.51 -14.49 5.46
CA THR A 372 25.60 -13.67 4.92
C THR A 372 26.01 -12.63 5.95
N ASP A 373 27.33 -12.49 6.16
CA ASP A 373 27.89 -11.45 7.03
C ASP A 373 27.41 -10.09 6.50
N LEU A 374 26.90 -9.21 7.37
CA LEU A 374 26.46 -7.88 6.95
C LEU A 374 27.49 -6.82 7.35
N PHE A 375 27.80 -6.72 8.65
CA PHE A 375 28.77 -5.78 9.18
C PHE A 375 29.88 -6.46 9.97
N GLN A 376 31.11 -5.99 9.73
CA GLN A 376 32.27 -6.30 10.53
C GLN A 376 32.76 -5.04 11.24
N VAL A 377 32.95 -5.10 12.57
CA VAL A 377 33.68 -4.07 13.30
C VAL A 377 35.15 -4.13 12.87
N THR A 378 35.67 -3.00 12.42
CA THR A 378 37.06 -2.84 11.95
C THR A 378 37.92 -2.04 12.92
N ASP A 379 37.31 -1.19 13.73
CA ASP A 379 37.92 -0.44 14.82
C ASP A 379 36.87 -0.21 15.93
N PRO A 380 37.20 -0.40 17.23
CA PRO A 380 38.49 -0.85 17.77
C PRO A 380 38.76 -2.35 17.56
N SER A 381 40.02 -2.77 17.67
CA SER A 381 40.38 -4.20 17.66
C SER A 381 39.87 -4.92 18.92
N PRO A 382 39.51 -6.22 18.86
CA PRO A 382 39.61 -7.14 17.71
C PRO A 382 38.61 -6.81 16.60
N THR A 383 38.80 -7.34 15.40
CA THR A 383 37.78 -7.23 14.34
C THR A 383 36.85 -8.45 14.39
N GLY A 384 35.56 -8.29 14.14
CA GLY A 384 34.60 -9.41 14.17
C GLY A 384 33.22 -9.02 13.63
N ILE A 385 32.36 -10.01 13.43
CA ILE A 385 31.04 -9.84 12.79
C ILE A 385 30.00 -9.42 13.84
N CYS A 386 29.24 -8.37 13.53
CA CYS A 386 28.23 -7.75 14.41
C CYS A 386 26.85 -7.62 13.75
N ALA A 387 26.69 -8.11 12.52
CA ALA A 387 25.40 -8.11 11.86
C ALA A 387 25.36 -9.17 10.78
N CYS A 388 24.16 -9.65 10.47
CA CYS A 388 23.93 -10.62 9.40
C CYS A 388 22.64 -10.32 8.65
N GLN A 389 22.60 -10.77 7.41
CA GLN A 389 21.35 -10.98 6.68
C GLN A 389 21.12 -12.49 6.52
N TYR A 390 19.90 -12.94 6.76
CA TYR A 390 19.54 -14.34 6.80
C TYR A 390 18.29 -14.61 5.97
N GLU A 391 18.41 -15.59 5.08
CA GLU A 391 17.32 -16.12 4.26
C GLU A 391 17.56 -17.63 4.15
N VAL A 392 16.48 -18.41 4.28
CA VAL A 392 16.52 -19.85 4.04
C VAL A 392 15.57 -20.18 2.91
N GLU A 393 16.14 -20.71 1.84
CA GLU A 393 15.39 -21.25 0.71
C GLU A 393 14.31 -22.23 1.22
N GLY A 394 13.05 -21.93 0.92
CA GLY A 394 11.89 -22.73 1.35
C GLY A 394 11.21 -22.32 2.66
N LYS A 395 11.77 -21.38 3.46
CA LYS A 395 11.05 -20.75 4.58
C LYS A 395 10.32 -19.45 4.21
N GLY A 396 10.71 -18.81 3.10
CA GLY A 396 9.97 -17.69 2.51
C GLY A 396 10.04 -16.36 3.27
N PHE A 397 10.97 -16.21 4.21
CA PHE A 397 11.21 -14.95 4.93
C PHE A 397 12.66 -14.49 4.80
N LYS A 398 12.89 -13.18 4.96
CA LYS A 398 14.20 -12.55 5.02
C LYS A 398 14.36 -11.76 6.32
N VAL A 399 15.56 -11.80 6.90
CA VAL A 399 15.89 -11.05 8.12
C VAL A 399 17.19 -10.31 7.94
N VAL A 400 17.23 -9.06 8.39
CA VAL A 400 18.46 -8.34 8.74
C VAL A 400 18.49 -8.21 10.25
N PHE A 401 19.56 -8.69 10.88
CA PHE A 401 19.78 -8.52 12.31
C PHE A 401 21.13 -7.84 12.56
N THR A 402 21.15 -6.86 13.44
CA THR A 402 22.36 -6.14 13.79
C THR A 402 22.47 -5.88 15.28
N THR A 403 23.66 -6.13 15.82
CA THR A 403 24.08 -5.81 17.19
C THR A 403 24.79 -4.45 17.26
N VAL A 404 24.96 -3.77 16.13
CA VAL A 404 25.33 -2.36 16.07
C VAL A 404 24.06 -1.56 15.76
N ASP A 405 23.70 -0.63 16.62
CA ASP A 405 22.47 0.11 16.41
C ASP A 405 22.53 0.93 15.11
N PHE A 406 21.53 0.77 14.24
CA PHE A 406 21.36 1.55 13.03
C PHE A 406 21.37 3.06 13.31
N ALA A 407 20.81 3.50 14.44
CA ALA A 407 20.83 4.91 14.84
C ALA A 407 22.25 5.41 15.19
N GLY A 408 23.16 4.52 15.60
CA GLY A 408 24.56 4.81 15.90
C GLY A 408 25.47 4.94 14.67
N LEU A 409 24.97 4.65 13.47
CA LEU A 409 25.71 4.81 12.22
C LEU A 409 25.83 6.29 11.83
N ILE A 410 27.04 6.79 11.59
CA ILE A 410 27.28 8.16 11.11
C ILE A 410 27.20 8.20 9.58
N ASP A 411 26.40 9.11 9.02
CA ASP A 411 26.37 9.35 7.57
C ASP A 411 27.72 9.85 7.07
N GLY A 412 28.33 9.07 6.18
CA GLY A 412 29.55 9.38 5.46
C GLY A 412 29.29 9.86 4.04
N VAL A 413 30.23 9.53 3.15
CA VAL A 413 30.08 9.77 1.70
C VAL A 413 29.41 8.56 1.06
N SER A 414 28.54 8.80 0.08
CA SER A 414 27.90 7.74 -0.73
C SER A 414 28.94 6.69 -1.17
N PRO A 415 28.66 5.37 -0.99
CA PRO A 415 27.35 4.78 -0.63
C PRO A 415 27.11 4.59 0.88
N SER A 416 27.79 5.33 1.76
CA SER A 416 27.78 5.09 3.22
C SER A 416 26.88 6.06 3.99
N THR A 417 25.58 6.03 3.72
CA THR A 417 24.57 6.75 4.51
C THR A 417 23.48 5.80 5.02
N ARG A 418 22.81 6.14 6.14
CA ARG A 418 21.67 5.37 6.67
C ARG A 418 20.54 5.25 5.65
N ALA A 419 20.31 6.28 4.85
CA ALA A 419 19.32 6.24 3.76
C ALA A 419 19.70 5.21 2.68
N GLU A 420 20.96 5.15 2.26
CA GLU A 420 21.42 4.18 1.25
C GLU A 420 21.40 2.75 1.79
N LEU A 421 21.78 2.54 3.07
CA LEU A 421 21.66 1.25 3.72
C LEU A 421 20.19 0.81 3.83
N MET A 422 19.30 1.70 4.27
CA MET A 422 17.86 1.43 4.36
C MET A 422 17.28 1.06 3.00
N ALA A 423 17.62 1.80 1.94
CA ALA A 423 17.21 1.48 0.57
C ALA A 423 17.68 0.08 0.18
N SER A 424 18.96 -0.25 0.40
CA SER A 424 19.48 -1.57 0.03
C SER A 424 18.85 -2.72 0.83
N ILE A 425 18.51 -2.50 2.10
CA ILE A 425 17.78 -3.48 2.92
C ILE A 425 16.35 -3.67 2.38
N MET A 426 15.65 -2.56 2.11
CA MET A 426 14.27 -2.58 1.62
C MET A 426 14.18 -3.19 0.22
N ASP A 427 15.11 -2.88 -0.68
CA ASP A 427 15.19 -3.48 -2.01
C ASP A 427 15.44 -4.99 -1.92
N TRP A 428 16.24 -5.45 -0.96
CA TRP A 428 16.44 -6.88 -0.74
C TRP A 428 15.19 -7.58 -0.18
N PHE A 429 14.47 -6.93 0.75
CA PHE A 429 13.21 -7.47 1.29
C PHE A 429 12.08 -7.50 0.28
N LEU A 430 11.87 -6.41 -0.44
CA LEU A 430 10.77 -6.24 -1.38
C LEU A 430 11.08 -6.81 -2.77
N GLY A 431 12.35 -7.05 -3.06
CA GLY A 431 12.86 -7.48 -4.36
C GLY A 431 12.79 -6.37 -5.43
N VAL A 432 13.15 -6.73 -6.66
CA VAL A 432 13.57 -5.82 -7.74
C VAL A 432 12.43 -5.10 -8.50
N ALA A 433 11.28 -4.68 -7.96
CA ALA A 433 10.12 -4.21 -8.76
C ALA A 433 9.68 -5.13 -9.96
N CYS A 434 8.39 -5.40 -10.10
CA CYS A 434 7.96 -6.27 -11.20
C CYS A 434 8.23 -5.60 -12.56
N PRO A 435 8.95 -6.24 -13.48
CA PRO A 435 9.34 -5.65 -14.75
C PRO A 435 8.20 -5.73 -15.77
N PHE A 436 6.98 -5.33 -15.38
CA PHE A 436 5.88 -5.18 -16.31
C PHE A 436 4.86 -4.12 -15.86
N THR A 437 4.20 -3.52 -16.84
CA THR A 437 3.09 -2.58 -16.66
C THR A 437 1.81 -3.19 -17.21
N VAL A 438 0.65 -2.75 -16.72
CA VAL A 438 -0.66 -3.23 -17.16
C VAL A 438 -1.51 -2.08 -17.67
N THR A 439 -2.23 -2.29 -18.78
CA THR A 439 -3.20 -1.32 -19.32
C THR A 439 -4.50 -2.01 -19.74
N PRO A 440 -5.68 -1.42 -19.49
CA PRO A 440 -5.89 -0.19 -18.71
C PRO A 440 -5.56 -0.36 -17.22
N GLU A 441 -5.22 0.74 -16.55
CA GLU A 441 -4.96 0.74 -15.10
C GLU A 441 -6.26 0.59 -14.29
N ALA A 442 -7.41 1.00 -14.84
CA ALA A 442 -8.74 0.81 -14.28
C ALA A 442 -9.78 0.90 -15.40
N ASP A 443 -10.91 0.21 -15.25
CA ASP A 443 -12.07 0.34 -16.15
C ASP A 443 -13.39 -0.07 -15.45
N THR A 444 -14.51 0.06 -16.15
CA THR A 444 -15.84 -0.41 -15.73
C THR A 444 -16.47 -1.23 -16.84
N LEU A 445 -16.78 -2.49 -16.54
CA LEU A 445 -17.39 -3.43 -17.46
C LEU A 445 -18.90 -3.51 -17.26
N ASP A 446 -19.63 -3.36 -18.36
CA ASP A 446 -21.06 -3.66 -18.42
C ASP A 446 -21.32 -5.15 -18.05
N PRO A 447 -22.54 -5.50 -17.63
CA PRO A 447 -22.94 -6.88 -17.42
C PRO A 447 -22.66 -7.79 -18.62
N GLU A 448 -22.22 -9.03 -18.37
CA GLU A 448 -21.89 -10.05 -19.38
C GLU A 448 -20.84 -9.59 -20.43
N SER A 449 -19.99 -8.62 -20.07
CA SER A 449 -18.93 -8.10 -20.95
C SER A 449 -17.52 -8.49 -20.46
N PHE A 450 -16.51 -8.21 -21.28
CA PHE A 450 -15.11 -8.51 -20.96
C PHE A 450 -14.18 -7.46 -21.53
N GLU A 451 -12.98 -7.38 -20.95
CA GLU A 451 -11.87 -6.59 -21.45
C GLU A 451 -10.56 -7.38 -21.37
N ASP A 452 -9.64 -7.08 -22.28
CA ASP A 452 -8.31 -7.69 -22.29
C ASP A 452 -7.30 -6.70 -21.68
N LEU A 453 -6.79 -7.03 -20.48
CA LEU A 453 -5.65 -6.35 -19.87
C LEU A 453 -4.37 -6.69 -20.63
N VAL A 454 -3.62 -5.67 -21.02
CA VAL A 454 -2.36 -5.79 -21.75
C VAL A 454 -1.20 -5.62 -20.78
N LEU A 455 -0.51 -6.71 -20.48
CA LEU A 455 0.72 -6.74 -19.71
C LEU A 455 1.89 -6.51 -20.66
N THR A 456 2.69 -5.48 -20.42
CA THR A 456 3.89 -5.14 -21.21
C THR A 456 5.12 -5.31 -20.32
N PHE A 457 6.03 -6.20 -20.70
CA PHE A 457 7.18 -6.59 -19.89
C PHE A 457 8.45 -5.87 -20.35
N ASP A 458 9.31 -5.50 -19.39
CA ASP A 458 10.67 -5.00 -19.61
C ASP A 458 11.66 -6.17 -19.55
N GLY A 459 12.08 -6.64 -20.72
CA GLY A 459 13.00 -7.77 -20.84
C GLY A 459 14.42 -7.45 -20.34
N GLU A 460 14.81 -6.18 -20.18
CA GLU A 460 16.16 -5.81 -19.73
C GLU A 460 16.38 -6.10 -18.23
N ALA A 461 15.32 -6.40 -17.49
CA ALA A 461 15.39 -6.76 -16.07
C ALA A 461 15.90 -8.19 -15.81
N PHE A 462 16.12 -8.99 -16.85
CA PHE A 462 16.51 -10.40 -16.74
C PHE A 462 17.87 -10.66 -17.38
N GLU A 463 18.70 -11.48 -16.76
CA GLU A 463 19.86 -12.11 -17.40
C GLU A 463 19.49 -13.52 -17.87
N GLU A 464 19.62 -13.77 -19.19
CA GLU A 464 19.23 -15.05 -19.80
C GLU A 464 19.89 -16.24 -19.07
N CYS A 465 19.08 -17.16 -18.55
CA CYS A 465 19.54 -18.40 -17.92
C CYS A 465 20.47 -18.22 -16.70
N VAL A 466 20.44 -17.04 -16.07
CA VAL A 466 21.12 -16.75 -14.79
C VAL A 466 20.12 -16.57 -13.67
N ASP A 467 19.00 -15.90 -13.94
CA ASP A 467 17.91 -15.71 -12.98
C ASP A 467 16.96 -16.92 -12.94
N GLU A 468 16.54 -17.31 -11.74
CA GLU A 468 15.43 -18.24 -11.54
C GLU A 468 14.11 -17.63 -12.04
N THR A 469 13.02 -18.41 -12.09
CA THR A 469 11.69 -17.88 -12.42
C THR A 469 11.35 -16.74 -11.46
N MET A 470 11.09 -15.55 -11.98
CA MET A 470 10.66 -14.40 -11.20
C MET A 470 9.13 -14.41 -11.12
N THR A 471 8.61 -14.58 -9.91
CA THR A 471 7.15 -14.50 -9.67
C THR A 471 6.77 -13.11 -9.20
N CYS A 472 5.77 -12.55 -9.87
CA CYS A 472 5.09 -11.32 -9.52
C CYS A 472 3.58 -11.55 -9.46
N TYR A 473 2.84 -10.58 -8.96
CA TYR A 473 1.39 -10.64 -8.86
C TYR A 473 0.76 -9.40 -9.48
N LEU A 474 -0.19 -9.64 -10.38
CA LEU A 474 -1.14 -8.64 -10.84
C LEU A 474 -2.38 -8.71 -9.94
N LEU A 475 -2.69 -7.60 -9.30
CA LEU A 475 -3.86 -7.41 -8.47
C LEU A 475 -4.91 -6.67 -9.27
N ILE A 476 -6.14 -7.17 -9.23
CA ILE A 476 -7.30 -6.54 -9.80
C ILE A 476 -8.26 -6.29 -8.63
N ASN A 477 -8.23 -5.08 -8.09
CA ASN A 477 -9.16 -4.64 -7.06
C ASN A 477 -10.50 -4.39 -7.72
N SER A 478 -11.57 -4.95 -7.19
CA SER A 478 -12.88 -4.96 -7.83
C SER A 478 -13.98 -4.54 -6.86
N ASN A 479 -15.12 -4.10 -7.38
CA ASN A 479 -16.35 -3.89 -6.60
C ASN A 479 -17.22 -5.16 -6.52
N ASP A 480 -16.68 -6.34 -6.86
CA ASP A 480 -17.33 -7.61 -6.58
C ASP A 480 -17.30 -7.88 -5.07
N PRO A 481 -18.45 -7.99 -4.39
CA PRO A 481 -18.49 -8.22 -2.95
C PRO A 481 -17.96 -9.59 -2.52
N ASP A 482 -17.98 -10.59 -3.41
CA ASP A 482 -17.47 -11.94 -3.15
C ASP A 482 -15.96 -12.03 -3.45
N GLU A 483 -15.46 -11.25 -4.41
CA GLU A 483 -14.05 -11.20 -4.79
C GLU A 483 -13.52 -9.75 -4.96
N PRO A 484 -13.43 -8.97 -3.87
CA PRO A 484 -13.02 -7.55 -3.91
C PRO A 484 -11.58 -7.36 -4.37
N GLN A 485 -10.80 -8.44 -4.41
CA GLN A 485 -9.47 -8.47 -4.98
C GLN A 485 -9.21 -9.81 -5.66
N LYS A 486 -9.06 -9.77 -6.98
CA LYS A 486 -8.59 -10.91 -7.78
C LYS A 486 -7.09 -10.84 -7.96
N MET A 487 -6.39 -11.92 -7.64
CA MET A 487 -4.94 -12.01 -7.79
C MET A 487 -4.57 -12.95 -8.93
N VAL A 488 -3.65 -12.50 -9.77
CA VAL A 488 -3.06 -13.28 -10.86
C VAL A 488 -1.57 -13.41 -10.63
N GLU A 489 -1.11 -14.65 -10.44
CA GLU A 489 0.32 -14.97 -10.39
C GLU A 489 0.93 -14.81 -11.79
N VAL A 490 2.07 -14.13 -11.90
CA VAL A 490 2.78 -13.86 -13.15
C VAL A 490 4.20 -14.37 -13.00
N ASP A 491 4.45 -15.55 -13.55
CA ASP A 491 5.77 -16.17 -13.60
C ASP A 491 6.48 -15.76 -14.88
N MET A 492 7.66 -15.16 -14.70
CA MET A 492 8.50 -14.66 -15.76
C MET A 492 9.82 -15.41 -15.75
N TRP A 493 10.32 -15.78 -16.93
CA TRP A 493 11.58 -16.49 -17.06
C TRP A 493 12.29 -16.15 -18.36
N SER A 494 13.62 -16.28 -18.38
CA SER A 494 14.44 -15.94 -19.54
C SER A 494 15.33 -17.12 -19.93
N GLY A 495 15.07 -17.71 -21.09
CA GLY A 495 15.83 -18.85 -21.59
C GLY A 495 15.69 -19.02 -23.10
N ARG A 496 16.53 -18.34 -23.87
CA ARG A 496 16.49 -18.44 -25.33
C ARG A 496 16.79 -19.87 -25.77
N GLY A 497 15.96 -20.38 -26.68
CA GLY A 497 16.00 -21.76 -27.17
C GLY A 497 15.30 -22.78 -26.28
N ASP A 498 15.01 -22.46 -25.01
CA ASP A 498 14.11 -23.26 -24.18
C ASP A 498 12.70 -22.74 -24.48
N VAL A 499 11.87 -23.55 -25.12
CA VAL A 499 10.56 -23.13 -25.63
C VAL A 499 9.42 -23.91 -25.00
N LEU A 500 9.74 -24.73 -23.99
CA LEU A 500 8.80 -25.68 -23.39
C LEU A 500 8.68 -25.56 -21.87
N ASP A 501 9.74 -25.21 -21.13
CA ASP A 501 9.70 -25.23 -19.65
C ASP A 501 10.53 -24.09 -19.06
N PRO A 502 10.05 -23.33 -18.05
CA PRO A 502 10.84 -22.33 -17.31
C PRO A 502 12.07 -22.87 -16.53
N ALA A 503 12.59 -24.06 -16.86
CA ALA A 503 13.72 -24.68 -16.20
C ALA A 503 15.09 -24.22 -16.75
N CYS A 504 15.12 -23.47 -17.86
CA CYS A 504 16.35 -23.17 -18.61
C CYS A 504 17.12 -24.48 -18.92
N LEU A 505 16.41 -25.50 -19.39
CA LEU A 505 16.95 -26.80 -19.73
C LEU A 505 16.76 -27.09 -21.21
N LEU A 506 17.76 -26.69 -22.00
CA LEU A 506 17.80 -27.02 -23.42
C LEU A 506 17.90 -28.53 -23.64
N ASP A 507 16.91 -29.11 -24.30
CA ASP A 507 16.88 -30.52 -24.61
C ASP A 507 16.29 -30.87 -26.00
N LEU A 508 16.05 -32.15 -26.25
CA LEU A 508 15.51 -32.60 -27.54
C LEU A 508 14.08 -32.11 -27.77
N GLY A 509 13.31 -31.88 -26.70
CA GLY A 509 11.98 -31.31 -26.73
C GLY A 509 11.95 -29.95 -27.43
N ASP A 510 12.87 -29.06 -27.08
CA ASP A 510 12.96 -27.72 -27.68
C ASP A 510 13.25 -27.77 -29.18
N VAL A 511 14.22 -28.60 -29.57
CA VAL A 511 14.53 -28.85 -30.98
C VAL A 511 13.29 -29.36 -31.73
N LEU A 512 12.56 -30.30 -31.14
CA LEU A 512 11.35 -30.85 -31.76
C LEU A 512 10.22 -29.80 -31.84
N PHE A 513 10.10 -28.92 -30.86
CA PHE A 513 9.16 -27.81 -30.88
C PHE A 513 9.47 -26.85 -32.03
N LEU A 514 10.70 -26.35 -32.13
CA LEU A 514 11.11 -25.44 -33.21
C LEU A 514 10.98 -26.09 -34.59
N ILE A 515 11.32 -27.38 -34.73
CA ILE A 515 11.06 -28.13 -35.98
C ILE A 515 9.58 -28.14 -36.33
N ASN A 516 8.69 -28.36 -35.34
CA ASN A 516 7.26 -28.38 -35.60
C ASN A 516 6.74 -26.99 -35.98
N PHE A 517 7.20 -25.93 -35.32
CA PHE A 517 6.89 -24.56 -35.69
C PHE A 517 7.32 -24.25 -37.12
N VAL A 518 8.63 -24.38 -37.42
CA VAL A 518 9.24 -23.98 -38.69
C VAL A 518 8.76 -24.82 -39.87
N LEU A 519 8.57 -26.14 -39.68
CA LEU A 519 8.34 -27.08 -40.79
C LEU A 519 6.95 -27.72 -40.83
N LYS A 520 6.15 -27.59 -39.77
CA LYS A 520 4.88 -28.32 -39.63
C LYS A 520 3.70 -27.48 -39.14
N GLU A 521 3.79 -26.15 -39.25
CA GLU A 521 2.73 -25.22 -38.80
C GLU A 521 2.36 -25.45 -37.32
N GLY A 522 3.36 -25.78 -36.50
CA GLY A 522 3.23 -25.88 -35.05
C GLY A 522 2.98 -24.54 -34.36
N PRO A 523 2.74 -24.53 -33.05
CA PRO A 523 2.61 -23.29 -32.28
C PRO A 523 3.90 -22.47 -32.34
N ALA A 524 3.76 -21.14 -32.33
CA ALA A 524 4.89 -20.22 -32.24
C ALA A 524 5.54 -20.29 -30.84
N PRO A 525 6.86 -20.06 -30.75
CA PRO A 525 7.49 -19.70 -29.48
C PRO A 525 6.82 -18.47 -28.86
N ASP A 526 6.82 -18.41 -27.53
CA ASP A 526 6.16 -17.37 -26.75
C ASP A 526 7.10 -16.87 -25.63
N PRO A 527 7.80 -15.73 -25.83
CA PRO A 527 7.71 -14.82 -26.97
C PRO A 527 8.40 -15.38 -28.22
N MET A 528 8.07 -14.84 -29.40
CA MET A 528 8.60 -15.34 -30.69
C MET A 528 10.13 -15.43 -30.70
N CYS A 529 10.82 -14.41 -30.17
CA CYS A 529 12.27 -14.35 -30.16
C CYS A 529 12.93 -15.41 -29.24
N MET A 530 12.16 -16.09 -28.39
CA MET A 530 12.65 -17.23 -27.61
C MET A 530 13.11 -18.37 -28.53
N GLY A 531 12.55 -18.48 -29.75
CA GLY A 531 13.00 -19.44 -30.75
C GLY A 531 14.18 -18.99 -31.61
N ASP A 532 14.58 -17.71 -31.56
CA ASP A 532 15.69 -17.15 -32.33
C ASP A 532 17.00 -17.42 -31.59
N CYS A 533 17.57 -18.60 -31.86
CA CYS A 533 18.69 -19.18 -31.15
C CYS A 533 20.04 -18.76 -31.74
N ASN A 534 20.10 -18.40 -33.04
CA ASN A 534 21.38 -18.13 -33.70
C ASN A 534 21.80 -16.65 -33.64
N PRO A 535 23.03 -16.33 -33.18
CA PRO A 535 23.56 -14.98 -33.28
C PRO A 535 23.65 -14.52 -34.75
N PRO A 536 23.28 -13.26 -35.07
CA PRO A 536 23.15 -12.11 -34.17
C PRO A 536 21.77 -11.89 -33.54
N HIS A 537 20.84 -12.85 -33.64
CA HIS A 537 19.42 -12.71 -33.27
C HIS A 537 18.72 -11.66 -34.14
N ASP A 538 18.11 -12.11 -35.24
CA ASP A 538 17.47 -11.25 -36.24
C ASP A 538 15.93 -11.23 -36.17
N ASP A 539 15.36 -11.71 -35.07
CA ASP A 539 13.94 -11.84 -34.77
C ASP A 539 13.19 -12.80 -35.73
N LEU A 540 13.93 -13.65 -36.45
CA LEU A 540 13.38 -14.70 -37.29
C LEU A 540 13.62 -16.06 -36.65
N VAL A 541 12.57 -16.87 -36.56
CA VAL A 541 12.67 -18.26 -36.12
C VAL A 541 12.56 -19.16 -37.35
N ASP A 542 13.69 -19.69 -37.78
CA ASP A 542 13.79 -20.51 -38.99
C ASP A 542 14.65 -21.77 -38.81
N ILE A 543 15.09 -22.36 -39.94
CA ILE A 543 15.84 -23.62 -39.92
C ILE A 543 17.26 -23.43 -39.37
N GLU A 544 17.83 -22.23 -39.44
CA GLU A 544 19.15 -21.92 -38.90
C GLU A 544 19.14 -22.02 -37.37
N ASP A 545 18.07 -21.60 -36.69
CA ASP A 545 17.91 -21.72 -35.24
C ASP A 545 17.85 -23.17 -34.78
N VAL A 546 17.06 -23.98 -35.49
CA VAL A 546 16.96 -25.42 -35.25
C VAL A 546 18.33 -26.08 -35.36
N LEU A 547 19.09 -25.74 -36.41
CA LEU A 547 20.43 -26.29 -36.62
C LEU A 547 21.41 -25.81 -35.55
N TYR A 548 21.31 -24.56 -35.13
CA TYR A 548 22.14 -24.00 -34.06
C TYR A 548 21.91 -24.73 -32.73
N LEU A 549 20.65 -24.92 -32.34
CA LEU A 549 20.28 -25.61 -31.11
C LEU A 549 20.74 -27.09 -31.12
N ILE A 550 20.58 -27.79 -32.25
CA ILE A 550 21.13 -29.15 -32.43
C ILE A 550 22.66 -29.16 -32.28
N GLN A 551 23.35 -28.18 -32.86
CA GLN A 551 24.79 -28.06 -32.77
C GLN A 551 25.25 -27.77 -31.33
N HIS A 552 24.52 -26.98 -30.57
CA HIS A 552 24.78 -26.79 -29.14
C HIS A 552 24.66 -28.11 -28.37
N LEU A 553 23.51 -28.78 -28.47
CA LEU A 553 23.22 -30.00 -27.69
C LEU A 553 24.12 -31.20 -28.05
N TYR A 554 24.44 -31.39 -29.34
CA TYR A 554 25.09 -32.61 -29.82
C TYR A 554 26.44 -32.38 -30.50
N GLY A 555 26.76 -31.14 -30.85
CA GLY A 555 27.95 -30.78 -31.62
C GLY A 555 28.99 -29.95 -30.86
N GLY A 556 28.73 -29.60 -29.59
CA GLY A 556 29.62 -28.74 -28.79
C GLY A 556 29.61 -27.27 -29.21
N GLY A 557 28.51 -26.79 -29.81
CA GLY A 557 28.28 -25.38 -30.12
C GLY A 557 28.13 -24.52 -28.86
N MET A 558 28.27 -23.20 -29.02
CA MET A 558 28.01 -22.24 -27.94
C MET A 558 26.52 -22.26 -27.54
N PRO A 559 26.18 -21.92 -26.29
CA PRO A 559 24.79 -21.77 -25.88
C PRO A 559 24.11 -20.66 -26.69
N PRO A 560 22.80 -20.76 -26.94
CA PRO A 560 21.99 -19.70 -27.50
C PRO A 560 21.76 -18.62 -26.43
N ALA A 561 22.81 -17.89 -26.07
CA ALA A 561 22.74 -16.76 -25.14
C ALA A 561 23.41 -15.55 -25.80
N VAL A 562 22.97 -14.35 -25.43
CA VAL A 562 23.66 -13.12 -25.85
C VAL A 562 25.11 -13.21 -25.38
N ALA A 563 26.05 -13.15 -26.33
CA ALA A 563 27.47 -13.31 -26.02
C ALA A 563 27.89 -12.28 -24.94
N PRO A 564 28.55 -12.68 -23.83
CA PRO A 564 29.10 -11.72 -22.89
C PRO A 564 30.01 -10.79 -23.68
N GLY A 565 29.76 -9.49 -23.55
CA GLY A 565 30.36 -8.46 -24.38
C GLY A 565 31.84 -8.75 -24.61
N ILE A 566 32.20 -9.05 -25.86
CA ILE A 566 33.60 -8.97 -26.25
C ILE A 566 33.99 -7.52 -25.98
N GLU A 567 34.81 -7.29 -24.96
CA GLU A 567 35.49 -6.01 -24.75
C GLU A 567 36.03 -5.57 -26.12
N GLN A 568 35.34 -4.63 -26.77
CA GLN A 568 35.92 -3.97 -27.91
C GLN A 568 37.11 -3.21 -27.34
N PRO A 569 38.36 -3.49 -27.78
CA PRO A 569 39.49 -2.71 -27.32
C PRO A 569 39.19 -1.26 -27.64
N PRO A 570 39.48 -0.32 -26.71
CA PRO A 570 38.96 1.03 -26.78
C PRO A 570 39.26 1.62 -28.15
N THR A 571 38.20 1.95 -28.88
CA THR A 571 38.32 2.63 -30.17
C THR A 571 39.02 3.95 -29.88
N THR A 572 40.31 3.98 -30.18
CA THR A 572 41.09 5.20 -30.18
C THR A 572 40.37 6.18 -31.08
N LYS A 573 39.82 7.25 -30.49
CA LYS A 573 39.35 8.42 -31.20
C LYS A 573 40.50 8.93 -32.06
N GLN A 574 40.56 8.51 -33.32
CA GLN A 574 41.37 9.20 -34.31
C GLN A 574 40.58 10.39 -34.86
N PRO A 575 41.24 11.54 -35.07
CA PRO A 575 40.58 12.81 -35.24
C PRO A 575 39.97 12.94 -36.65
N LEU A 576 38.91 13.74 -36.72
CA LEU A 576 38.26 14.24 -37.93
C LEU A 576 39.23 14.45 -39.10
N ARG A 577 38.93 13.83 -40.25
CA ARG A 577 39.58 14.12 -41.54
C ARG A 577 39.50 15.61 -41.85
N PRO A 578 40.58 16.25 -42.33
CA PRO A 578 40.47 17.55 -42.98
C PRO A 578 39.92 17.39 -44.40
N THR A 579 39.06 18.35 -44.78
CA THR A 579 38.45 18.56 -46.09
C THR A 579 39.43 18.58 -47.27
N PRO A 580 38.96 18.31 -48.50
CA PRO A 580 39.82 18.14 -49.67
C PRO A 580 40.26 19.48 -50.26
N LEU A 581 41.54 19.58 -50.64
CA LEU A 581 42.07 20.67 -51.46
C LEU A 581 42.75 20.10 -52.70
N GLU A 582 42.28 20.57 -53.85
CA GLU A 582 42.70 20.20 -55.19
C GLU A 582 44.13 20.65 -55.56
N ARG A 583 44.74 19.86 -56.46
CA ARG A 583 45.67 20.22 -57.56
C ARG A 583 46.90 21.10 -57.25
N LYS A 584 48.08 20.49 -57.36
CA LYS A 584 48.91 20.50 -58.59
C LYS A 584 50.01 19.44 -58.55
#